data_AF-A0A2P9ANF5-F1
#
_entry.id   AF-A0A2P9ANF5-F1
#
_cell.length_a   1.000
_cell.length_b   1.000
_cell.length_c   1.000
_cell.angle_alpha   90.00
_cell.angle_beta   90.00
_cell.angle_gamma   90.00
#
_symmetry.space_group_name_H-M   'P 1'
#
loop_
_entity.id
_entity.type
_entity.pdbx_description
1 polymer ?
#
loop_
_entity_poly.entity_id
_entity_poly.type
_entity_poly.pdbx_seq_one_letter_code
_entity_poly.pdbx_strand_id
1 'polypeptide(L)' 'MDLKDRRLWYGVVAVIVVLVVIAYAAGWFGGTPIPAPQQ' A
#
# COMPACT_ATOMS: atom_id res chain seq x y z
N MET A 1 -5.78 -24.37 5.22
CA MET A 1 -6.69 -23.24 5.54
C MET A 1 -8.03 -23.57 4.93
N ASP A 2 -9.07 -23.62 5.76
CA ASP A 2 -10.43 -23.87 5.32
C ASP A 2 -10.87 -22.80 4.30
N LEU A 3 -11.88 -23.08 3.47
CA LEU A 3 -12.39 -22.12 2.49
C LEU A 3 -12.83 -20.80 3.16
N LYS A 4 -13.36 -20.90 4.39
CA LYS A 4 -13.76 -19.77 5.23
C LYS A 4 -12.56 -18.95 5.71
N ASP A 5 -11.49 -19.61 6.16
CA ASP A 5 -10.23 -18.95 6.54
C ASP A 5 -9.61 -18.22 5.35
N ARG A 6 -9.68 -18.82 4.16
CA ARG A 6 -9.16 -18.23 2.93
C ARG A 6 -9.88 -16.93 2.57
N ARG A 7 -11.20 -16.90 2.75
CA ARG A 7 -12.04 -15.71 2.49
C ARG A 7 -11.77 -14.59 3.49
N LEU A 8 -11.56 -14.94 4.76
CA LEU A 8 -11.11 -13.98 5.78
C LEU A 8 -9.73 -13.40 5.43
N TRP A 9 -8.79 -14.26 5.02
CA TRP A 9 -7.46 -13.84 4.58
C TRP A 9 -7.50 -12.89 3.37
N TYR A 10 -8.35 -13.13 2.39
CA TYR A 10 -8.51 -12.18 1.26
C TYR A 10 -8.98 -10.80 1.74
N GLY A 11 -9.89 -10.74 2.73
CA GLY A 11 -10.32 -9.49 3.34
C GLY A 11 -9.17 -8.76 4.04
N VAL A 12 -8.39 -9.48 4.84
CA VAL A 12 -7.22 -8.93 5.54
C VAL A 12 -6.18 -8.39 4.55
N VAL A 13 -5.85 -9.15 3.50
CA VAL A 13 -4.90 -8.71 2.47
C VAL A 13 -5.41 -7.47 1.74
N ALA A 14 -6.70 -7.42 1.39
CA ALA A 14 -7.28 -6.25 0.73
C ALA A 14 -7.16 -4.98 1.59
N VAL A 15 -7.43 -5.09 2.90
CA VAL A 15 -7.28 -3.95 3.84
C VAL A 15 -5.82 -3.49 3.91
N ILE A 16 -4.86 -4.42 4.01
CA ILE A 16 -3.43 -4.09 4.04
C ILE A 16 -3.02 -3.34 2.77
N VAL A 17 -3.43 -3.84 1.60
CA VAL A 17 -3.10 -3.20 0.31
C VAL A 17 -3.65 -1.78 0.26
N VAL A 18 -4.90 -1.57 0.67
CA VAL A 18 -5.52 -0.22 0.71
C VAL A 18 -4.73 0.72 1.62
N LEU A 19 -4.33 0.26 2.81
CA LEU A 19 -3.56 1.08 3.75
C LEU A 19 -2.18 1.45 3.19
N VAL A 20 -1.51 0.52 2.51
CA VAL A 20 -0.21 0.78 1.87
C VAL A 20 -0.34 1.84 0.77
N VAL A 21 -1.38 1.76 -0.07
CA VAL A 21 -1.64 2.74 -1.12
C VAL A 21 -1.88 4.14 -0.52
N ILE A 22 -2.68 4.24 0.55
CA ILE A 22 -2.92 5.50 1.24
C ILE A 22 -1.62 6.06 1.84
N ALA A 23 -0.83 5.24 2.53
CA ALA A 23 0.43 5.65 3.11
C ALA A 23 1.42 6.14 2.03
N TYR A 24 1.46 5.48 0.87
CA TYR A 24 2.27 5.91 -0.27
C TYR A 24 1.81 7.25 -0.83
N ALA A 25 0.50 7.42 -1.06
CA ALA A 25 -0.07 8.68 -1.55
C ALA A 25 0.12 9.83 -0.55
N ALA A 26 0.05 9.56 0.75
CA ALA A 26 0.31 10.50 1.82
C ALA A 26 1.81 10.78 2.04
N GLY A 27 2.70 10.18 1.25
CA GLY A 27 4.14 10.43 1.30
C GLY A 27 4.87 9.81 2.49
N TRP A 28 4.25 8.85 3.19
CA TRP A 28 4.84 8.19 4.37
C TRP A 28 6.11 7.39 4.03
N PHE A 29 6.23 6.93 2.78
CA PHE A 29 7.36 6.13 2.32
C PHE A 29 8.50 6.96 1.69
N GLY A 30 8.47 8.30 1.80
CA GLY A 30 9.62 9.14 1.49
C GLY A 30 10.05 9.10 0.01
N GLY A 31 9.27 9.77 -0.83
CA GLY A 31 9.64 10.07 -2.21
C GLY A 31 9.37 11.53 -2.49
N THR A 32 10.09 12.45 -1.84
CA THR A 32 10.12 13.82 -2.33
C THR A 32 10.67 13.76 -3.75
N PRO A 33 9.95 14.25 -4.77
CA PRO A 33 10.50 14.31 -6.11
C PRO A 33 11.82 15.06 -6.02
N ILE A 34 12.93 14.37 -6.32
CA ILE A 34 14.22 15.02 -6.46
C ILE A 34 14.01 16.01 -7.61
N PRO A 35 14.22 17.32 -7.39
CA PRO A 35 14.15 18.28 -8.47
C PRO A 35 15.06 17.77 -9.59
N ALA A 36 14.51 17.54 -10.77
CA ALA A 36 15.33 17.22 -11.93
C ALA A 36 16.40 18.32 -12.04
N PRO A 37 17.69 17.99 -12.26
CA PRO A 37 18.70 19.00 -12.45
C PRO A 37 18.22 19.95 -13.56
N GLN A 38 17.98 21.21 -13.21
CA GLN A 38 17.68 22.24 -14.21
C GLN A 38 18.94 22.39 -15.05
N GLN A 39 18.92 21.81 -16.25
CA GLN A 39 19.91 22.04 -17.30
C GLN A 39 19.75 23.45 -17.86
#